data_AF-A0A7C3RYI9-F1
#
_entry.id   AF-A0A7C3RYI9-F1
#
_cell.length_a   1.000
_cell.length_b   1.000
_cell.length_c   1.000
_cell.angle_alpha   90.00
_cell.angle_beta   90.00
_cell.angle_gamma   90.00
#
_symmetry.space_group_name_H-M   'P 1'
#
loop_
_entity.id
_entity.type
_entity.pdbx_description
1 polymer ?
#
loop_
_entity_poly.entity_id
_entity_poly.type
_entity_poly.pdbx_seq_one_letter_code
_entity_poly.pdbx_strand_id
1 'polypeptide(L)'
;MKGRRIAVLMCLIAVSFGPGLSLSQSPKEFHGADSVFERQGMTLLWGILKGKDEESSWAYLYIVRTGKEGERFQFFSVEAVDPFSNEKEWIVRGEKLTGKNMVKSPRSSFAEKTMRRILFFTDSKGAEEGKAEMVVFYRSLPDTAPEFLSEGKLQSYFEEALRRQKKD
;
A
#
# COMPACT_ATOMS: atom_id res chain seq x y z
N MET A 1 -81.99 -7.65 -12.77
CA MET A 1 -80.87 -8.59 -12.56
C MET A 1 -79.64 -7.80 -12.11
N LYS A 2 -78.95 -8.32 -11.10
CA LYS A 2 -78.00 -7.64 -10.21
C LYS A 2 -76.69 -7.23 -10.91
N GLY A 3 -76.22 -6.01 -10.62
CA GLY A 3 -74.91 -5.51 -11.02
C GLY A 3 -73.76 -6.27 -10.37
N ARG A 4 -72.71 -6.57 -11.15
CA ARG A 4 -71.45 -7.15 -10.67
C ARG A 4 -70.46 -6.01 -10.40
N ARG A 5 -70.04 -5.92 -9.14
CA ARG A 5 -69.07 -4.94 -8.64
C ARG A 5 -67.67 -5.30 -9.12
N ILE A 6 -66.95 -4.27 -9.57
CA ILE A 6 -65.52 -4.25 -9.86
C ILE A 6 -64.77 -4.32 -8.53
N ALA A 7 -63.76 -5.18 -8.43
CA ALA A 7 -62.73 -5.11 -7.42
C ALA A 7 -61.39 -5.45 -8.08
N VAL A 8 -60.67 -4.42 -8.54
CA VAL A 8 -59.27 -4.53 -8.92
C VAL A 8 -58.46 -4.11 -7.71
N LEU A 9 -57.82 -5.08 -7.07
CA LEU A 9 -56.93 -4.89 -5.94
C LEU A 9 -55.59 -4.36 -6.48
N MET A 10 -55.33 -3.06 -6.34
CA MET A 10 -54.01 -2.48 -6.63
C MET A 10 -53.09 -2.77 -5.44
N CYS A 11 -52.11 -3.65 -5.65
CA CYS A 11 -50.99 -3.84 -4.72
C CYS A 11 -50.00 -2.68 -4.89
N LEU A 12 -49.99 -1.75 -3.93
CA LEU A 12 -48.97 -0.71 -3.79
C LEU A 12 -47.66 -1.36 -3.30
N ILE A 13 -46.68 -1.52 -4.21
CA ILE A 13 -45.31 -1.86 -3.82
C ILE A 13 -44.64 -0.56 -3.33
N ALA A 14 -44.59 -0.39 -2.02
CA ALA A 14 -43.76 0.62 -1.39
C ALA A 14 -42.30 0.20 -1.50
N VAL A 15 -41.56 0.79 -2.45
CA VAL A 15 -40.10 0.64 -2.53
C VAL A 15 -39.47 1.55 -1.48
N SER A 16 -39.11 0.97 -0.34
CA SER A 16 -38.33 1.62 0.70
C SER A 16 -36.94 1.94 0.15
N PHE A 17 -36.66 3.21 -0.15
CA PHE A 17 -35.30 3.69 -0.38
C PHE A 17 -34.52 3.58 0.95
N GLY A 18 -33.79 2.48 1.12
CA GLY A 18 -32.80 2.35 2.19
C GLY A 18 -31.62 3.30 1.96
N PRO A 19 -30.95 3.76 3.03
CA PRO A 19 -29.80 4.66 2.93
C PRO A 19 -28.69 4.00 2.13
N GLY A 20 -28.09 4.79 1.23
CA GLY A 20 -27.18 4.34 0.18
C GLY A 20 -26.08 3.40 0.68
N LEU A 21 -25.96 2.27 -0.02
CA LEU A 21 -24.73 1.49 -0.04
C LEU A 21 -23.61 2.44 -0.47
N SER A 22 -22.75 2.82 0.48
CA SER A 22 -21.47 3.46 0.14
C SER A 22 -20.70 2.45 -0.69
N LEU A 23 -20.59 2.69 -2.00
CA LEU A 23 -19.73 1.93 -2.88
C LEU A 23 -18.30 2.13 -2.39
N SER A 24 -17.82 1.21 -1.56
CA SER A 24 -16.41 1.14 -1.19
C SER A 24 -15.63 0.94 -2.48
N GLN A 25 -15.05 2.01 -3.02
CA GLN A 25 -14.15 1.91 -4.15
C GLN A 25 -12.96 1.06 -3.70
N SER A 26 -12.67 -0.01 -4.43
CA SER A 26 -11.47 -0.80 -4.20
C SER A 26 -10.23 0.09 -4.28
N PRO A 27 -9.20 -0.15 -3.45
CA PRO A 27 -7.94 0.59 -3.53
C PRO A 27 -7.38 0.57 -4.95
N LYS A 28 -6.73 1.67 -5.35
CA LYS A 28 -5.91 1.66 -6.56
C LYS A 28 -4.65 0.85 -6.29
N GLU A 29 -4.52 -0.30 -6.94
CA GLU A 29 -3.35 -1.17 -6.79
C GLU A 29 -2.31 -0.93 -7.89
N PHE A 30 -1.04 -0.88 -7.52
CA PHE A 30 0.09 -0.74 -8.43
C PHE A 30 1.17 -1.78 -8.15
N HIS A 31 1.69 -2.39 -9.22
CA HIS A 31 2.84 -3.28 -9.13
C HIS A 31 4.14 -2.47 -9.11
N GLY A 32 4.89 -2.56 -8.01
CA GLY A 32 6.27 -2.12 -7.95
C GLY A 32 7.19 -3.22 -8.46
N ALA A 33 7.82 -3.00 -9.60
CA ALA A 33 8.79 -3.94 -10.18
C ALA A 33 10.24 -3.49 -9.94
N ASP A 34 10.47 -2.18 -9.85
CA ASP A 34 11.79 -1.59 -9.77
C ASP A 34 12.16 -1.14 -8.36
N SER A 35 13.46 -1.02 -8.10
CA SER A 35 13.99 -0.49 -6.84
C SER A 35 13.71 0.99 -6.63
N VAL A 36 13.26 1.68 -7.67
CA VAL A 36 12.75 3.05 -7.61
C VAL A 36 11.37 3.05 -8.26
N PHE A 37 10.35 3.39 -7.49
CA PHE A 37 8.97 3.42 -7.95
C PHE A 37 8.31 4.74 -7.59
N GLU A 38 7.54 5.29 -8.52
CA GLU A 38 6.84 6.56 -8.33
C GLU A 38 5.39 6.50 -8.80
N ARG A 39 4.45 6.83 -7.91
CA ARG A 39 3.04 7.03 -8.27
C ARG A 39 2.38 7.98 -7.29
N GLN A 40 1.48 8.81 -7.83
CA GLN A 40 0.60 9.69 -7.05
C GLN A 40 1.34 10.54 -6.01
N GLY A 41 2.50 11.08 -6.39
CA GLY A 41 3.34 11.91 -5.52
C GLY A 41 4.06 11.17 -4.39
N MET A 42 4.05 9.83 -4.41
CA MET A 42 4.85 8.98 -3.53
C MET A 42 6.01 8.34 -4.31
N THR A 43 7.19 8.34 -3.70
CA THR A 43 8.37 7.61 -4.18
C THR A 43 8.73 6.53 -3.18
N LEU A 44 8.90 5.29 -3.66
CA LEU A 44 9.34 4.14 -2.89
C LEU A 44 10.71 3.70 -3.41
N LEU A 45 11.68 3.59 -2.51
CA LEU A 45 13.04 3.21 -2.83
C LEU A 45 13.42 1.95 -2.06
N TRP A 46 13.96 0.96 -2.75
CA TRP A 46 14.49 -0.26 -2.15
C TRP A 46 16.02 -0.24 -2.15
N GLY A 47 16.61 -0.78 -1.10
CA GLY A 47 18.04 -1.07 -1.03
C GLY A 47 18.31 -2.14 0.02
N ILE A 48 19.40 -2.88 -0.17
CA ILE A 48 19.77 -4.00 0.70
C ILE A 48 21.09 -3.68 1.38
N LEU A 49 21.14 -3.83 2.69
CA LEU A 49 22.37 -3.84 3.46
C LEU A 49 22.79 -5.28 3.67
N LYS A 50 23.91 -5.70 3.08
CA LYS A 50 24.41 -7.07 3.23
C LYS A 50 25.06 -7.26 4.60
N GLY A 51 24.69 -8.34 5.25
CA GLY A 51 25.44 -8.94 6.33
C GLY A 51 26.45 -9.98 5.82
N LYS A 52 26.92 -10.82 6.73
CA LYS A 52 27.78 -11.97 6.41
C LYS A 52 26.99 -13.10 5.74
N ASP A 53 25.68 -13.14 5.97
CA ASP A 53 24.72 -14.12 5.49
C ASP A 53 23.35 -13.45 5.29
N GLU A 54 22.34 -14.21 4.85
CA GLU A 54 20.98 -13.73 4.65
C GLU A 54 20.31 -13.25 5.96
N GLU A 55 20.57 -13.92 7.07
CA GLU A 55 20.00 -13.58 8.40
C GLU A 55 20.54 -12.27 8.97
N SER A 56 21.79 -11.94 8.65
CA SER A 56 22.42 -10.67 9.00
C SER A 56 22.23 -9.57 7.94
N SER A 57 21.55 -9.88 6.83
CA SER A 57 21.22 -8.93 5.78
C SER A 57 19.85 -8.29 5.98
N TRP A 58 19.72 -7.03 5.57
CA TRP A 58 18.51 -6.24 5.78
C TRP A 58 18.03 -5.61 4.49
N ALA A 59 16.74 -5.73 4.23
CA ALA A 59 16.06 -4.95 3.20
C ALA A 59 15.51 -3.66 3.80
N TYR A 60 15.74 -2.56 3.10
CA TYR A 60 15.26 -1.24 3.45
C TYR A 60 14.30 -0.75 2.37
N LEU A 61 13.11 -0.34 2.80
CA LEU A 61 12.13 0.37 2.00
C LEU A 61 12.04 1.80 2.51
N TYR A 62 12.39 2.76 1.66
CA TYR A 62 12.29 4.17 1.95
C TYR A 62 11.11 4.78 1.22
N ILE A 63 10.17 5.35 1.99
CA ILE A 63 8.89 5.88 1.54
C ILE A 63 8.93 7.39 1.70
N VAL A 64 8.76 8.11 0.60
CA VAL A 64 8.95 9.57 0.56
C VAL A 64 7.80 10.23 -0.16
N ARG A 65 7.28 11.32 0.40
CA ARG A 65 6.37 12.22 -0.32
C ARG A 65 7.20 13.15 -1.20
N THR A 66 7.05 13.04 -2.51
CA THR A 66 7.83 13.79 -3.49
C THR A 66 7.01 14.78 -4.30
N GLY A 67 5.71 14.52 -4.52
CA GLY A 67 4.80 15.38 -5.26
C GLY A 67 3.58 15.85 -4.47
N LYS A 68 2.91 16.90 -4.93
CA LYS A 68 1.71 17.48 -4.29
C LYS A 68 0.58 16.48 -4.05
N GLU A 69 0.37 15.54 -4.98
CA GLU A 69 -0.68 14.52 -4.82
C GLU A 69 -0.41 13.63 -3.58
N GLY A 70 0.86 13.43 -3.23
CA GLY A 70 1.27 12.61 -2.08
C GLY A 70 0.91 13.25 -0.73
N GLU A 71 0.65 14.57 -0.69
CA GLU A 71 0.25 15.28 0.53
C GLU A 71 -1.09 14.80 1.09
N ARG A 72 -1.94 14.21 0.25
CA ARG A 72 -3.23 13.66 0.67
C ARG A 72 -3.09 12.42 1.56
N PHE A 73 -2.01 11.66 1.41
CA PHE A 73 -1.80 10.43 2.17
C PHE A 73 -1.16 10.77 3.51
N GLN A 74 -1.87 10.57 4.62
CA GLN A 74 -1.40 10.91 5.96
C GLN A 74 -0.80 9.74 6.73
N PHE A 75 -1.18 8.52 6.39
CA PHE A 75 -0.74 7.31 7.09
C PHE A 75 -0.32 6.23 6.09
N PHE A 76 0.47 5.27 6.57
CA PHE A 76 0.85 4.09 5.81
C PHE A 76 0.92 2.85 6.70
N SER A 77 0.82 1.70 6.05
CA SER A 77 1.08 0.38 6.63
C SER A 77 1.90 -0.45 5.65
N VAL A 78 2.60 -1.45 6.17
CA VAL A 78 3.32 -2.44 5.36
C VAL A 78 2.96 -3.84 5.84
N GLU A 79 2.53 -4.68 4.92
CA GLU A 79 2.21 -6.10 5.16
C GLU A 79 3.21 -7.00 4.42
N ALA A 80 3.68 -8.04 5.10
CA ALA A 80 4.25 -9.22 4.47
C ALA A 80 3.12 -10.19 4.10
N VAL A 81 3.17 -10.76 2.90
CA VAL A 81 2.12 -11.66 2.42
C VAL A 81 2.71 -12.89 1.75
N ASP A 82 2.19 -14.06 2.09
CA ASP A 82 2.41 -15.29 1.32
C ASP A 82 1.52 -15.24 0.07
N PRO A 83 2.10 -15.25 -1.15
CA PRO A 83 1.33 -15.12 -2.39
C PRO A 83 0.44 -16.34 -2.69
N PHE A 84 0.64 -17.48 -2.02
CA PHE A 84 -0.13 -18.70 -2.24
C PHE A 84 -1.29 -18.82 -1.23
N SER A 85 -1.01 -18.67 0.06
CA SER A 85 -2.04 -18.78 1.11
C SER A 85 -2.80 -17.47 1.36
N ASN A 86 -2.27 -16.32 0.94
CA ASN A 86 -2.69 -14.98 1.33
C ASN A 86 -2.60 -14.70 2.83
N GLU A 87 -1.86 -15.49 3.60
CA GLU A 87 -1.56 -15.16 4.99
C GLU A 87 -0.80 -13.83 5.06
N LYS A 88 -1.23 -12.95 5.96
CA LYS A 88 -0.68 -11.61 6.11
C LYS A 88 -0.07 -11.42 7.48
N GLU A 89 1.00 -10.64 7.51
CA GLU A 89 1.66 -10.23 8.74
C GLU A 89 2.00 -8.74 8.67
N TRP A 90 1.69 -8.01 9.73
CA TRP A 90 1.99 -6.59 9.81
C TRP A 90 3.48 -6.38 10.07
N ILE A 91 4.15 -5.62 9.20
CA ILE A 91 5.49 -5.09 9.45
C ILE A 91 5.37 -3.69 10.08
N VAL A 92 4.47 -2.86 9.53
CA VAL A 92 4.12 -1.54 10.03
C VAL A 92 2.61 -1.38 9.95
N ARG A 93 1.97 -0.83 10.98
CA ARG A 93 0.51 -0.68 11.04
C ARG A 93 0.10 0.74 11.41
N GLY A 94 -0.48 1.46 10.44
CA GLY A 94 -1.15 2.75 10.64
C GLY A 94 -0.22 3.87 11.10
N GLU A 95 1.05 3.85 10.71
CA GLU A 95 2.00 4.88 11.08
C GLU A 95 1.78 6.17 10.29
N LYS A 96 2.09 7.31 10.91
CA LYS A 96 2.02 8.61 10.25
C LYS A 96 3.15 8.77 9.23
N LEU A 97 2.82 9.26 8.05
CA LEU A 97 3.81 9.66 7.05
C LEU A 97 4.44 11.01 7.46
N THR A 98 5.76 11.01 7.69
CA THR A 98 6.55 12.16 8.19
C THR A 98 7.47 12.73 7.12
N GLY A 99 7.01 12.74 5.87
CA GLY A 99 7.76 13.19 4.69
C GLY A 99 8.83 12.20 4.21
N LYS A 100 9.48 11.49 5.15
CA LYS A 100 10.48 10.45 4.93
C LYS A 100 10.31 9.35 5.97
N ASN A 101 9.87 8.17 5.56
CA ASN A 101 9.66 7.02 6.43
C ASN A 101 10.52 5.85 5.93
N MET A 102 11.18 5.14 6.84
CA MET A 102 12.05 4.02 6.49
C MET A 102 11.56 2.76 7.20
N VAL A 103 11.29 1.73 6.42
CA VAL A 103 10.89 0.41 6.90
C VAL A 103 12.06 -0.53 6.70
N LYS A 104 12.40 -1.27 7.76
CA LYS A 104 13.50 -2.23 7.78
C LYS A 104 12.94 -3.63 8.02
N SER A 105 13.37 -4.60 7.21
CA SER A 105 12.96 -6.00 7.34
C SER A 105 14.17 -6.92 7.18
N PRO A 106 14.29 -8.02 7.94
CA PRO A 106 15.32 -9.02 7.67
C PRO A 106 15.18 -9.53 6.24
N ARG A 107 16.29 -9.74 5.53
CA ARG A 107 16.23 -10.24 4.15
C ARG A 107 15.64 -11.65 4.10
N SER A 108 15.93 -12.47 5.10
CA SER A 108 15.33 -13.82 5.29
C SER A 108 13.80 -13.80 5.39
N SER A 109 13.17 -12.70 5.84
CA SER A 109 11.71 -12.57 5.94
C SER A 109 10.98 -12.64 4.59
N PHE A 110 11.69 -12.58 3.47
CA PHE A 110 11.14 -12.71 2.13
C PHE A 110 11.10 -14.16 1.63
N ALA A 111 11.60 -15.15 2.40
CA ALA A 111 11.58 -16.54 1.99
C ALA A 111 10.17 -17.17 2.04
N GLU A 112 9.42 -16.93 3.12
CA GLU A 112 8.08 -17.50 3.30
C GLU A 112 6.98 -16.55 2.81
N LYS A 113 7.00 -15.31 3.30
CA LYS A 113 6.09 -14.25 2.87
C LYS A 113 6.83 -13.37 1.87
N THR A 114 6.85 -13.74 0.60
CA THR A 114 7.68 -13.05 -0.41
C THR A 114 7.13 -11.66 -0.76
N MET A 115 5.80 -11.48 -0.73
CA MET A 115 5.17 -10.25 -1.18
C MET A 115 5.21 -9.17 -0.09
N ARG A 116 5.38 -7.92 -0.50
CA ARG A 116 5.18 -6.74 0.34
C ARG A 116 4.05 -5.89 -0.22
N ARG A 117 3.06 -5.56 0.61
CA ARG A 117 2.01 -4.59 0.29
C ARG A 117 2.26 -3.33 1.13
N ILE A 118 2.34 -2.19 0.47
CA ILE A 118 2.47 -0.87 1.09
C ILE A 118 1.14 -0.17 0.89
N LEU A 119 0.42 0.04 1.99
CA LEU A 119 -0.92 0.62 2.00
C LEU A 119 -0.80 2.09 2.39
N PHE A 120 -1.45 2.97 1.65
CA PHE A 120 -1.47 4.41 1.88
C PHE A 120 -2.88 4.88 2.18
N PHE A 121 -3.02 5.66 3.25
CA PHE A 121 -4.31 6.10 3.79
C PHE A 121 -4.39 7.61 3.85
N THR A 122 -5.57 8.15 3.62
CA THR A 122 -5.83 9.60 3.71
C THR A 122 -6.02 10.10 5.14
N ASP A 123 -6.52 9.25 6.04
CA ASP A 123 -6.75 9.58 7.44
C ASP A 123 -6.51 8.38 8.38
N SER A 124 -6.56 8.62 9.69
CA SER A 124 -6.30 7.59 10.71
C SER A 124 -7.40 6.54 10.77
N LYS A 125 -8.65 6.92 10.47
CA LYS A 125 -9.79 6.00 10.49
C LYS A 125 -9.67 4.97 9.38
N GLY A 126 -9.28 5.40 8.18
CA GLY A 126 -8.96 4.51 7.06
C GLY A 126 -7.82 3.55 7.41
N ALA A 127 -6.78 4.04 8.11
CA ALA A 127 -5.68 3.20 8.57
C ALA A 127 -6.11 2.14 9.60
N GLU A 128 -6.99 2.50 10.54
CA GLU A 128 -7.55 1.58 11.53
C GLU A 128 -8.47 0.52 10.89
N GLU A 129 -9.31 0.93 9.95
CA GLU A 129 -10.27 0.07 9.24
C GLU A 129 -9.63 -0.71 8.08
N GLY A 130 -8.36 -0.46 7.74
CA GLY A 130 -7.67 -1.10 6.62
C GLY A 130 -8.16 -0.64 5.23
N LYS A 131 -8.84 0.51 5.15
CA LYS A 131 -9.38 1.08 3.91
C LYS A 131 -8.34 1.97 3.23
N ALA A 132 -7.36 1.34 2.59
CA ALA A 132 -6.36 2.08 1.83
C ALA A 132 -6.95 2.68 0.55
N GLU A 133 -6.51 3.87 0.17
CA GLU A 133 -6.85 4.49 -1.12
C GLU A 133 -5.86 4.10 -2.22
N MET A 134 -4.62 3.79 -1.84
CA MET A 134 -3.58 3.29 -2.74
C MET A 134 -2.83 2.14 -2.09
N VAL A 135 -2.56 1.10 -2.88
CA VAL A 135 -1.69 0.00 -2.50
C VAL A 135 -0.60 -0.15 -3.55
N VAL A 136 0.65 -0.16 -3.12
CA VAL A 136 1.78 -0.58 -3.96
C VAL A 136 2.21 -1.95 -3.50
N PHE A 137 2.28 -2.93 -4.40
CA PHE A 137 2.70 -4.28 -4.07
C PHE A 137 3.94 -4.71 -4.85
N TYR A 138 4.82 -5.43 -4.18
CA TYR A 138 6.01 -6.05 -4.74
C TYR A 138 5.92 -7.56 -4.49
N ARG A 139 6.04 -8.40 -5.52
CA ARG A 139 5.91 -9.87 -5.37
C ARG A 139 7.06 -10.52 -4.61
N SER A 140 8.20 -9.85 -4.59
CA SER A 140 9.46 -10.21 -3.93
C SER A 140 10.23 -8.92 -3.62
N LEU A 141 11.44 -9.02 -3.07
CA LEU A 141 12.39 -7.92 -3.23
C LEU A 141 12.57 -7.61 -4.71
N PRO A 142 12.63 -6.34 -5.13
CA PRO A 142 12.93 -6.01 -6.52
C PRO A 142 14.29 -6.57 -6.94
N ASP A 143 14.37 -7.21 -8.10
CA ASP A 143 15.63 -7.71 -8.65
C ASP A 143 16.63 -6.59 -8.93
N THR A 144 16.14 -5.36 -9.10
CA THR A 144 16.93 -4.15 -9.31
C THR A 144 17.33 -3.46 -8.00
N ALA A 145 17.04 -4.03 -6.83
CA ALA A 145 17.41 -3.47 -5.53
C ALA A 145 18.93 -3.54 -5.33
N PRO A 146 19.64 -2.40 -5.24
CA PRO A 146 21.09 -2.42 -5.08
C PRO A 146 21.48 -2.90 -3.68
N GLU A 147 22.62 -3.59 -3.62
CA GLU A 147 23.19 -4.12 -2.39
C GLU A 147 24.39 -3.28 -1.93
N PHE A 148 24.48 -3.03 -0.62
CA PHE A 148 25.52 -2.22 0.00
C PHE A 148 26.14 -2.92 1.20
N LEU A 149 27.41 -2.66 1.46
CA LEU A 149 28.16 -3.19 2.62
C LEU A 149 28.18 -2.24 3.82
N SER A 150 27.59 -1.04 3.69
CA SER A 150 27.63 -0.02 4.73
C SER A 150 26.38 0.85 4.67
N GLU A 151 25.86 1.22 5.83
CA GLU A 151 24.68 2.09 5.96
C GLU A 151 24.88 3.46 5.28
N GLY A 152 26.07 4.06 5.41
CA GLY A 152 26.34 5.36 4.79
C GLY A 152 26.20 5.35 3.24
N LYS A 153 26.61 4.27 2.58
CA LYS A 153 26.44 4.11 1.13
C LYS A 153 24.99 3.89 0.74
N LEU A 154 24.25 3.09 1.51
CA LEU A 154 22.82 2.88 1.32
C LEU A 154 22.05 4.21 1.44
N GLN A 155 22.34 4.99 2.48
CA GLN A 155 21.72 6.29 2.69
C GLN A 155 22.07 7.27 1.55
N SER A 156 23.35 7.33 1.15
CA SER A 156 23.78 8.18 0.03
C SER A 156 23.07 7.81 -1.28
N TYR A 157 22.86 6.51 -1.52
CA TYR A 157 22.09 6.04 -2.68
C TYR A 157 20.65 6.55 -2.64
N PHE A 158 19.96 6.46 -1.51
CA PHE A 158 18.59 6.95 -1.39
C PHE A 158 18.50 8.47 -1.60
N GLU A 159 19.42 9.24 -1.02
CA GLU A 159 19.46 10.69 -1.19
C GLU A 159 19.72 11.09 -2.65
N GLU A 160 20.67 10.42 -3.31
CA GLU A 160 20.99 10.64 -4.71
C GLU A 160 19.84 10.24 -5.64
N ALA A 161 19.16 9.12 -5.37
CA ALA A 161 17.98 8.69 -6.11
C ALA A 161 16.89 9.76 -6.02
N LEU A 162 16.55 10.26 -4.83
CA LEU A 162 15.57 11.34 -4.66
C LEU A 162 15.99 12.63 -5.36
N ARG A 163 17.30 12.95 -5.38
CA ARG A 163 17.82 14.15 -6.05
C ARG A 163 17.64 14.07 -7.56
N ARG A 164 17.72 12.88 -8.16
CA ARG A 164 17.49 12.67 -9.59
C ARG A 164 16.01 12.89 -9.93
N GLN A 165 15.10 12.39 -9.11
CA GLN A 165 13.65 12.55 -9.32
C GLN A 165 13.18 14.01 -9.25
N LYS A 166 13.90 14.89 -8.55
CA LYS A 166 13.57 16.33 -8.50
C LYS A 166 14.03 17.13 -9.72
N LYS A 167 14.86 16.54 -10.58
CA LYS A 167 15.45 17.23 -11.74
C LYS A 167 14.65 17.03 -13.02
N ASP A 168 13.75 16.06 -13.03
CA ASP A 168 12.84 15.75 -14.13
C ASP A 168 11.48 16.45 -13.92
#